data_AF-A0A2R4T3M5-F1
#
_entry.id   AF-A0A2R4T3M5-F1
#
_cell.length_a   1.000
_cell.length_b   1.000
_cell.length_c   1.000
_cell.angle_alpha   90.00
_cell.angle_beta   90.00
_cell.angle_gamma   90.00
#
_symmetry.space_group_name_H-M   'P 1'
#
loop_
_entity.id
_entity.type
_entity.pdbx_description
1 polymer ?
#
loop_
_entity_poly.entity_id
_entity_poly.type
_entity_poly.pdbx_seq_one_letter_code
_entity_poly.pdbx_strand_id
1 'polypeptide(L)'
;MLMTLPLTMLTTATSAHAAEKCVAAPTEWAWYAAVGAPYYPVTLRDIKTHLYTGKQSAGAYARAYVPNGSYVSIDRSINAFSPTAAENTNGHGWRTNAQVTGNGGYDYCQAYHSGATGWTSTPVVQGRYHAVRPCLRVSGVLQCASMWYVDFDG
;
A
#
# COMPACT_ATOMS: atom_id res chain seq x y z
N MET A 1 5.94 35.94 -36.43
CA MET A 1 5.66 35.79 -34.98
C MET A 1 5.17 34.37 -34.77
N LEU A 2 6.04 33.44 -34.37
CA LEU A 2 5.64 32.06 -34.06
C LEU A 2 5.24 32.02 -32.58
N MET A 3 3.96 31.75 -32.30
CA MET A 3 3.47 31.44 -30.95
C MET A 3 3.80 29.98 -30.64
N THR A 4 4.78 29.76 -29.76
CA THR A 4 5.04 28.46 -29.13
C THR A 4 4.02 28.25 -28.02
N LEU A 5 3.04 27.37 -28.24
CA LEU A 5 2.15 26.90 -27.19
C LEU A 5 2.93 26.00 -26.21
N PRO A 6 2.83 26.20 -24.89
CA PRO A 6 3.42 25.29 -23.92
C PRO A 6 2.71 23.95 -24.01
N LEU A 7 3.50 22.90 -24.26
CA LEU A 7 3.05 21.51 -24.25
C LEU A 7 2.74 21.13 -22.80
N THR A 8 1.47 21.23 -22.41
CA THR A 8 0.99 20.76 -21.11
C THR A 8 1.15 19.24 -21.08
N MET A 9 2.18 18.75 -20.38
CA MET A 9 2.29 17.33 -20.09
C MET A 9 1.11 16.91 -19.21
N LEU A 10 0.10 16.28 -19.82
CA LEU A 10 -0.88 15.49 -19.09
C LEU A 10 -0.12 14.35 -18.42
N THR A 11 0.17 14.49 -17.13
CA THR A 11 0.51 13.36 -16.27
C THR A 11 -0.72 12.47 -16.21
N THR A 12 -0.77 11.45 -17.06
CA THR A 12 -1.76 10.39 -17.00
C THR A 12 -1.71 9.82 -15.58
N ALA A 13 -2.83 9.94 -14.86
CA ALA A 13 -3.01 9.23 -13.61
C ALA A 13 -2.85 7.74 -13.94
N THR A 14 -1.75 7.14 -13.51
CA THR A 14 -1.54 5.69 -13.64
C THR A 14 -2.64 5.02 -12.84
N SER A 15 -3.66 4.55 -13.56
CA SER A 15 -4.77 3.75 -13.07
C SER A 15 -4.23 2.63 -12.17
N ALA A 16 -4.89 2.36 -11.04
CA ALA A 16 -4.57 1.21 -10.19
C ALA A 16 -4.39 -0.06 -11.05
N HIS A 17 -3.29 -0.78 -10.88
CA HIS A 17 -2.96 -1.94 -11.73
C HIS A 17 -3.79 -3.20 -11.41
N ALA A 18 -4.75 -3.13 -10.48
CA ALA A 18 -5.73 -4.21 -10.25
C ALA A 18 -7.00 -3.71 -9.54
N ALA A 19 -7.77 -2.83 -10.18
CA ALA A 19 -9.04 -2.32 -9.61
C ALA A 19 -9.98 -3.44 -9.10
N GLU A 20 -9.98 -4.61 -9.74
CA GLU A 20 -10.79 -5.78 -9.35
C GLU A 20 -10.39 -6.41 -8.01
N LYS A 21 -9.13 -6.25 -7.59
CA LYS A 21 -8.61 -6.76 -6.30
C LYS A 21 -8.69 -5.71 -5.20
N CYS A 22 -9.12 -4.49 -5.54
CA CYS A 22 -9.31 -3.37 -4.62
C CYS A 22 -10.76 -3.39 -4.13
N VAL A 23 -10.99 -3.88 -2.92
CA VAL A 23 -12.31 -3.77 -2.29
C VAL A 23 -12.41 -2.42 -1.61
N ALA A 24 -13.54 -1.72 -1.77
CA ALA A 24 -13.79 -0.49 -1.04
C ALA A 24 -13.50 -0.71 0.45
N ALA A 25 -12.75 0.22 1.07
CA ALA A 25 -12.37 0.07 2.47
C ALA A 25 -13.62 -0.12 3.33
N PRO A 26 -13.69 -1.13 4.20
CA PRO A 26 -14.85 -1.32 5.06
C PRO A 26 -15.00 -0.10 5.96
N THR A 27 -16.23 0.37 6.07
CA THR A 27 -16.62 1.50 6.93
C THR A 27 -16.55 1.17 8.42
N GLU A 28 -16.23 -0.08 8.79
CA GLU A 28 -16.18 -0.54 10.18
C GLU A 28 -14.75 -0.73 10.67
N TRP A 29 -14.36 0.14 11.59
CA TRP A 29 -13.01 0.34 12.11
C TRP A 29 -12.65 -0.60 13.26
N ALA A 30 -13.45 -1.64 13.50
CA ALA A 30 -13.52 -2.27 14.81
C ALA A 30 -12.62 -3.52 15.02
N TRP A 31 -12.03 -4.10 13.97
CA TRP A 31 -11.39 -5.44 14.10
C TRP A 31 -9.99 -5.57 13.48
N TYR A 32 -9.39 -4.48 13.01
CA TYR A 32 -7.99 -4.47 12.61
C TYR A 32 -7.12 -4.29 13.85
N ALA A 33 -6.75 -5.39 14.51
CA ALA A 33 -5.73 -5.36 15.54
C ALA A 33 -4.44 -4.80 14.91
N ALA A 34 -3.95 -3.68 15.41
CA ALA A 34 -2.59 -3.22 15.13
C ALA A 34 -1.64 -4.31 15.65
N VAL A 35 -1.26 -5.27 14.80
CA VAL A 35 -0.33 -6.32 15.19
C VAL A 35 1.04 -5.66 15.37
N GLY A 36 1.48 -5.65 16.63
CA GLY A 36 2.62 -4.88 17.11
C GLY A 36 3.97 -5.44 16.66
N ALA A 37 4.82 -4.50 16.23
CA ALA A 37 6.29 -4.51 16.09
C ALA A 37 6.89 -5.02 14.75
N PRO A 38 7.93 -4.34 14.17
CA PRO A 38 8.46 -3.00 14.42
C PRO A 38 8.23 -1.96 13.28
N TYR A 39 7.65 -2.33 12.13
CA TYR A 39 7.67 -1.46 10.92
C TYR A 39 6.28 -1.04 10.43
N TYR A 40 5.57 -0.20 11.20
CA TYR A 40 4.20 0.21 10.84
C TYR A 40 3.80 1.65 11.19
N PRO A 41 4.77 2.50 11.55
CA PRO A 41 4.89 3.79 10.90
C PRO A 41 6.15 3.76 10.04
N VAL A 42 5.98 3.79 8.72
CA VAL A 42 7.08 4.18 7.84
C VAL A 42 6.95 5.67 7.56
N THR A 43 8.07 6.38 7.69
CA THR A 43 8.14 7.77 7.23
C THR A 43 8.41 7.74 5.74
N LEU A 44 7.38 8.02 4.94
CA LEU A 44 7.48 8.19 3.49
C LEU A 44 7.34 9.68 3.22
N ARG A 45 8.33 10.30 2.57
CA ARG A 45 8.30 11.74 2.25
C ARG A 45 8.01 12.62 3.48
N ASP A 46 8.65 12.30 4.61
CA ASP A 46 8.45 12.97 5.91
C ASP A 46 7.03 12.86 6.50
N ILE A 47 6.19 11.98 5.94
CA ILE A 47 4.83 11.72 6.39
C ILE A 47 4.76 10.32 7.00
N LYS A 48 4.22 10.24 8.23
CA LYS A 48 3.91 8.97 8.87
C LYS A 48 2.82 8.25 8.08
N THR A 49 3.20 7.13 7.49
CA THR A 49 2.32 6.23 6.77
C THR A 49 2.18 4.94 7.55
N HIS A 50 0.94 4.54 7.76
CA HIS A 50 0.56 3.34 8.48
C HIS A 50 0.06 2.31 7.48
N LEU A 51 0.45 1.06 7.68
CA LEU A 51 -0.15 -0.09 7.01
C LEU A 51 -0.90 -0.87 8.09
N TYR A 52 -2.06 -1.42 7.74
CA TYR A 52 -2.92 -2.14 8.66
C TYR A 52 -3.22 -3.50 8.03
N THR A 53 -3.14 -4.57 8.82
CA THR A 53 -3.57 -5.91 8.44
C THR A 53 -4.56 -6.46 9.46
N GLY A 54 -5.54 -7.25 9.01
CA GLY A 54 -6.62 -7.77 9.84
C GLY A 54 -6.56 -9.27 10.01
N LYS A 55 -6.78 -9.75 11.26
CA LYS A 55 -6.77 -11.18 11.61
C LYS A 55 -7.88 -12.00 10.93
N GLN A 56 -9.13 -11.50 10.93
CA GLN A 56 -10.32 -12.32 10.59
C GLN A 56 -10.86 -12.19 9.15
N SER A 57 -10.15 -11.49 8.26
CA SER A 57 -10.59 -11.40 6.84
C SER A 57 -9.42 -11.27 5.88
N ALA A 58 -8.19 -11.41 6.38
CA ALA A 58 -7.00 -11.23 5.59
C ALA A 58 -6.85 -9.84 4.95
N GLY A 59 -7.62 -8.81 5.35
CA GLY A 59 -7.59 -7.51 4.68
C GLY A 59 -6.35 -6.68 5.05
N ALA A 60 -5.80 -5.95 4.09
CA ALA A 60 -4.72 -4.98 4.30
C ALA A 60 -5.02 -3.64 3.63
N TYR A 61 -4.65 -2.52 4.25
CA TYR A 61 -4.75 -1.18 3.67
C TYR A 61 -3.69 -0.24 4.25
N ALA A 62 -3.35 0.82 3.50
CA ALA A 62 -2.45 1.87 3.95
C ALA A 62 -3.21 3.16 4.25
N ARG A 63 -2.68 3.97 5.17
CA ARG A 63 -3.24 5.26 5.56
C ARG A 63 -2.16 6.27 5.91
N ALA A 64 -2.33 7.52 5.49
CA ALA A 64 -1.41 8.60 5.80
C ALA A 64 -2.16 9.94 5.96
N TYR A 65 -1.55 10.87 6.69
CA TYR A 65 -2.03 12.25 6.82
C TYR A 65 -1.31 13.13 5.79
N VAL A 66 -1.98 13.46 4.68
CA VAL A 66 -1.36 13.93 3.45
C VAL A 66 -1.97 15.25 2.97
N PRO A 67 -1.20 16.09 2.26
CA PRO A 67 -1.72 17.32 1.65
C PRO A 67 -2.58 17.01 0.41
N ASN A 68 -3.36 18.00 -0.02
CA ASN A 68 -4.14 17.96 -1.27
C ASN A 68 -3.26 17.49 -2.45
N GLY A 69 -3.80 16.67 -3.34
CA GLY A 69 -3.06 16.23 -4.53
C GLY A 69 -2.19 15.01 -4.32
N SER A 70 -2.14 14.46 -3.11
CA SER A 70 -1.36 13.27 -2.80
C SER A 70 -2.10 11.99 -3.18
N TYR A 71 -1.34 10.92 -3.43
CA TYR A 71 -1.89 9.57 -3.54
C TYR A 71 -1.30 8.69 -2.44
N VAL A 72 -2.17 8.02 -1.68
CA VAL A 72 -1.77 6.90 -0.82
C VAL A 72 -2.01 5.62 -1.61
N SER A 73 -1.02 4.73 -1.64
CA SER A 73 -1.11 3.46 -2.36
C SER A 73 -0.69 2.30 -1.49
N ILE A 74 -1.20 1.11 -1.81
CA ILE A 74 -0.78 -0.16 -1.24
C ILE A 74 -0.45 -1.10 -2.40
N ASP A 75 0.78 -1.60 -2.40
CA ASP A 75 1.16 -2.65 -3.31
C ASP A 75 0.89 -4.01 -2.66
N ARG A 76 0.54 -5.01 -3.46
CA ARG A 76 0.28 -6.39 -3.05
C ARG A 76 0.91 -7.35 -4.05
N SER A 77 1.66 -8.34 -3.58
CA SER A 77 2.20 -9.39 -4.45
C SER A 77 1.10 -10.13 -5.20
N ILE A 78 1.35 -10.43 -6.47
CA ILE A 78 0.39 -11.18 -7.30
C ILE A 78 0.20 -12.57 -6.71
N ASN A 79 1.30 -13.28 -6.47
CA ASN A 79 1.29 -14.62 -5.90
C ASN A 79 1.42 -14.59 -4.38
N ALA A 80 0.83 -15.60 -3.75
CA ALA A 80 0.96 -15.85 -2.33
C ALA A 80 2.37 -16.39 -2.00
N PHE A 81 2.77 -16.23 -0.75
CA PHE A 81 3.95 -16.83 -0.15
C PHE A 81 3.53 -17.95 0.80
N SER A 82 4.38 -18.96 0.92
CA SER A 82 4.27 -19.95 1.98
C SER A 82 5.12 -19.53 3.18
N PRO A 83 4.66 -19.78 4.41
CA PRO A 83 5.45 -19.50 5.61
C PRO A 83 6.63 -20.47 5.70
N THR A 84 7.78 -19.94 6.08
CA THR A 84 8.90 -20.77 6.58
C THR A 84 8.57 -21.35 7.96
N ALA A 85 9.35 -22.30 8.45
CA ALA A 85 9.16 -22.89 9.79
C ALA A 85 9.16 -21.82 10.91
N ALA A 86 10.04 -20.82 10.83
CA ALA A 86 10.09 -19.72 11.80
C ALA A 86 8.88 -18.77 11.67
N GLU A 87 8.40 -18.52 10.45
CA GLU A 87 7.24 -17.66 10.21
C GLU A 87 5.93 -18.32 10.61
N ASN A 88 5.84 -19.66 10.57
CA ASN A 88 4.72 -20.39 11.16
C ASN A 88 4.61 -20.19 12.67
N THR A 89 5.73 -19.93 13.36
CA THR A 89 5.73 -19.68 14.81
C THR A 89 5.38 -18.23 15.12
N ASN A 90 5.85 -17.28 14.31
CA ASN A 90 5.68 -15.85 14.57
C ASN A 90 4.42 -15.25 13.92
N GLY A 91 3.81 -15.94 12.95
CA GLY A 91 2.58 -15.49 12.31
C GLY A 91 2.74 -14.48 11.18
N HIS A 92 3.97 -14.06 10.88
CA HIS A 92 4.24 -13.03 9.88
C HIS A 92 5.65 -13.17 9.31
N GLY A 93 5.87 -12.53 8.16
CA GLY A 93 7.16 -12.54 7.47
C GLY A 93 7.44 -11.27 6.68
N TRP A 94 8.69 -11.16 6.23
CA TRP A 94 9.17 -10.00 5.47
C TRP A 94 9.76 -10.43 4.14
N ARG A 95 9.49 -9.68 3.07
CA ARG A 95 10.01 -9.93 1.72
C ARG A 95 10.69 -8.68 1.17
N THR A 96 11.75 -8.89 0.40
CA THR A 96 12.41 -7.83 -0.37
C THR A 96 11.70 -7.61 -1.71
N ASN A 97 11.99 -6.49 -2.36
CA ASN A 97 11.54 -6.25 -3.75
C ASN A 97 11.93 -7.39 -4.69
N ALA A 98 13.17 -7.88 -4.59
CA ALA A 98 13.66 -8.96 -5.44
C ALA A 98 12.85 -10.26 -5.26
N GLN A 99 12.47 -10.59 -4.03
CA GLN A 99 11.64 -11.76 -3.74
C GLN A 99 10.21 -11.60 -4.28
N VAL A 100 9.62 -10.41 -4.18
CA VAL A 100 8.28 -10.15 -4.71
C VAL A 100 8.27 -10.15 -6.24
N THR A 101 9.23 -9.48 -6.88
CA THR A 101 9.39 -9.49 -8.34
C THR A 101 9.69 -10.89 -8.87
N GLY A 102 10.56 -11.64 -8.21
CA GLY A 102 10.83 -13.04 -8.54
C GLY A 102 9.63 -13.97 -8.34
N ASN A 103 8.68 -13.59 -7.47
CA ASN A 103 7.43 -14.31 -7.24
C ASN A 103 6.26 -13.76 -8.10
N GLY A 104 6.54 -13.27 -9.30
CA GLY A 104 5.52 -12.83 -10.26
C GLY A 104 5.12 -11.36 -10.17
N GLY A 105 5.77 -10.57 -9.30
CA GLY A 105 5.53 -9.13 -9.20
C GLY A 105 4.37 -8.75 -8.28
N TYR A 106 3.80 -7.58 -8.53
CA TYR A 106 2.79 -6.99 -7.67
C TYR A 106 1.75 -6.20 -8.46
N ASP A 107 0.56 -6.14 -7.87
CA ASP A 107 -0.49 -5.21 -8.23
C ASP A 107 -0.54 -4.08 -7.20
N TYR A 108 -1.27 -3.00 -7.48
CA TYR A 108 -1.47 -1.94 -6.50
C TYR A 108 -2.87 -1.33 -6.54
N CYS A 109 -3.30 -0.86 -5.37
CA CYS A 109 -4.50 -0.05 -5.17
C CYS A 109 -4.08 1.32 -4.64
N GLN A 110 -4.79 2.38 -5.03
CA GLN A 110 -4.48 3.74 -4.58
C GLN A 110 -5.72 4.56 -4.34
N ALA A 111 -5.57 5.58 -3.48
CA ALA A 111 -6.57 6.60 -3.23
C ALA A 111 -5.95 7.98 -3.40
N TYR A 112 -6.67 8.85 -4.11
CA TYR A 112 -6.33 10.27 -4.25
C TYR A 112 -6.89 11.06 -3.08
N HIS A 113 -6.10 11.99 -2.53
CA HIS A 113 -6.57 12.93 -1.52
C HIS A 113 -7.00 14.24 -2.16
N SER A 114 -8.30 14.51 -2.11
CA SER A 114 -8.89 15.80 -2.47
C SER A 114 -9.27 16.59 -1.21
N GLY A 115 -8.77 17.82 -1.11
CA GLY A 115 -9.12 18.75 -0.03
C GLY A 115 -7.93 19.15 0.84
N ALA A 116 -8.20 19.89 1.92
CA ALA A 116 -7.18 20.30 2.88
C ALA A 116 -6.44 19.09 3.48
N THR A 117 -5.25 19.31 4.04
CA THR A 117 -4.43 18.23 4.62
C THR A 117 -5.26 17.35 5.57
N GLY A 118 -5.26 16.05 5.30
CA GLY A 118 -6.23 15.14 5.91
C GLY A 118 -5.77 13.70 5.86
N TRP A 119 -6.51 12.84 6.56
CA TRP A 119 -6.28 11.40 6.52
C TRP A 119 -6.86 10.79 5.25
N THR A 120 -6.07 10.00 4.54
CA THR A 120 -6.50 9.25 3.35
C THR A 120 -6.11 7.79 3.52
N SER A 121 -7.04 6.90 3.20
CA SER A 121 -6.83 5.44 3.22
C SER A 121 -6.93 4.87 1.81
N THR A 122 -6.15 3.83 1.53
CA THR A 122 -6.32 3.03 0.32
C THR A 122 -7.59 2.19 0.39
N PRO A 123 -8.08 1.66 -0.75
CA PRO A 123 -8.91 0.46 -0.74
C PRO A 123 -8.24 -0.69 0.03
N VAL A 124 -9.05 -1.64 0.48
CA VAL A 124 -8.56 -2.87 1.12
C VAL A 124 -8.18 -3.89 0.05
N VAL A 125 -7.08 -4.59 0.30
CA VAL A 125 -6.61 -5.72 -0.50
C VAL A 125 -6.51 -6.97 0.36
N GLN A 126 -6.48 -8.16 -0.25
CA GLN A 126 -6.18 -9.38 0.49
C GLN A 126 -4.68 -9.43 0.85
N GLY A 127 -4.35 -9.28 2.13
CA GLY A 127 -3.01 -9.39 2.71
C GLY A 127 -2.60 -10.77 3.26
N ARG A 128 -3.53 -11.69 3.60
CA ARG A 128 -3.12 -13.03 4.09
C ARG A 128 -2.35 -13.77 3.00
N TYR A 129 -1.16 -14.24 3.37
CA TYR A 129 -0.17 -14.89 2.52
C TYR A 129 0.35 -14.03 1.36
N HIS A 130 -0.13 -12.80 1.19
CA HIS A 130 0.35 -11.91 0.14
C HIS A 130 1.25 -10.84 0.76
N ALA A 131 2.37 -10.57 0.11
CA ALA A 131 3.27 -9.52 0.56
C ALA A 131 2.66 -8.16 0.22
N VAL A 132 2.58 -7.27 1.19
CA VAL A 132 2.03 -5.91 1.03
C VAL A 132 3.01 -4.84 1.48
N ARG A 133 2.93 -3.66 0.89
CA ARG A 133 3.67 -2.48 1.36
C ARG A 133 2.91 -1.19 1.08
N PRO A 134 3.04 -0.16 1.94
CA PRO A 134 2.52 1.16 1.63
C PRO A 134 3.47 1.92 0.69
N CYS A 135 2.88 2.73 -0.18
CA CYS A 135 3.55 3.75 -0.96
C CYS A 135 2.82 5.09 -0.86
N LEU A 136 3.56 6.17 -1.01
CA LEU A 136 3.04 7.52 -0.94
C LEU A 136 3.58 8.34 -2.10
N ARG A 137 2.69 9.00 -2.84
CA ARG A 137 3.03 9.98 -3.87
C ARG A 137 2.63 11.38 -3.41
N VAL A 138 3.61 12.27 -3.24
CA VAL A 138 3.38 13.68 -2.89
C VAL A 138 4.10 14.54 -3.92
N SER A 139 3.39 15.52 -4.49
CA SER A 139 3.94 16.42 -5.52
C SER A 139 4.59 15.67 -6.69
N GLY A 140 3.95 14.56 -7.12
CA GLY A 140 4.41 13.73 -8.23
C GLY A 140 5.51 12.71 -7.90
N VAL A 141 6.14 12.78 -6.73
CA VAL A 141 7.24 11.88 -6.34
C VAL A 141 6.71 10.71 -5.51
N LEU A 142 6.95 9.49 -5.98
CA LEU A 142 6.57 8.24 -5.30
C LEU A 142 7.69 7.75 -4.38
N GLN A 143 7.34 7.37 -3.14
CA GLN A 143 8.20 6.61 -2.24
C GLN A 143 7.42 5.45 -1.64
N CYS A 144 8.02 4.26 -1.67
CA CYS A 144 7.46 3.05 -1.08
C CYS A 144 8.28 2.61 0.12
N ALA A 145 7.67 1.81 1.00
CA ALA A 145 8.45 1.05 1.97
C ALA A 145 9.42 0.09 1.25
N SER A 146 10.61 -0.07 1.81
CA SER A 146 11.68 -0.90 1.23
C SER A 146 11.46 -2.41 1.41
N MET A 147 10.68 -2.78 2.43
CA MET A 147 10.32 -4.16 2.76
C MET A 147 8.81 -4.36 2.61
N TRP A 148 8.43 -5.59 2.30
CA TRP A 148 7.05 -6.03 2.21
C TRP A 148 6.71 -6.90 3.40
N TYR A 149 5.53 -6.71 3.96
CA TYR A 149 5.01 -7.52 5.05
C TYR A 149 4.11 -8.63 4.50
N VAL A 150 4.21 -9.83 5.06
CA VAL A 150 3.29 -10.93 4.79
C VAL A 150 2.65 -11.36 6.10
N ASP A 151 1.31 -11.45 6.09
CA ASP A 151 0.55 -11.99 7.21
C ASP A 151 0.33 -13.50 7.00
N PHE A 152 0.77 -14.32 7.95
CA PHE A 152 0.54 -15.77 7.98
C PHE A 152 -0.44 -16.18 9.08
N ASP A 153 -0.78 -15.29 10.00
CA ASP A 153 -1.74 -15.55 11.07
C ASP A 153 -3.14 -15.72 10.48
N GLY A 154 -3.82 -16.78 10.92
CA GLY A 154 -5.17 -17.16 10.51
C GLY A 154 -6.07 -17.40 11.71
#